data_AF-N9LLR8-F1
#
_entry.id   AF-N9LLR8-F1
#
_cell.length_a   1.000
_cell.length_b   1.000
_cell.length_c   1.000
_cell.angle_alpha   90.00
_cell.angle_beta   90.00
_cell.angle_gamma   90.00
#
_symmetry.space_group_name_H-M   'P 1'
#
loop_
_entity.id
_entity.type
_entity.pdbx_description
1 polymer ?
#
loop_
_entity_poly.entity_id
_entity_poly.type
_entity_poly.pdbx_seq_one_letter_code
_entity_poly.pdbx_strand_id
1 'polypeptide(L)'
;MTNETKDVIARIGETDQLYLSSDTPELALERADLRLQLVMLSHIRQEQVHFLQEAIVLLEQARIANDEMPLSLYLNLSLYLAKAYMMYFELTKEQRFALITQQILKPLAHNHHVDIYFFLAYASTAKKEHALTQHWLKKYVSCIDYDLALLQEHSAFKLIRQEDWFKALIRNKAH
;
A
#
# COMPACT_ATOMS: atom_id res chain seq x y z
N MET A 1 -25.59 7.00 0.39
CA MET A 1 -24.73 5.99 -0.27
C MET A 1 -24.73 6.27 -1.76
N THR A 2 -23.56 6.52 -2.34
CA THR A 2 -23.40 6.70 -3.79
C THR A 2 -23.60 5.35 -4.50
N ASN A 3 -23.82 5.36 -5.83
CA ASN A 3 -23.92 4.11 -6.60
C ASN A 3 -22.65 3.27 -6.47
N GLU A 4 -21.48 3.91 -6.49
CA GLU A 4 -20.18 3.26 -6.28
C GLU A 4 -20.10 2.48 -4.96
N THR A 5 -20.58 3.05 -3.83
CA THR A 5 -20.60 2.33 -2.55
C THR A 5 -21.48 1.07 -2.62
N LYS A 6 -22.63 1.13 -3.31
CA LYS A 6 -23.53 -0.02 -3.44
C LYS A 6 -22.90 -1.14 -4.26
N ASP A 7 -22.22 -0.77 -5.34
CA ASP A 7 -21.56 -1.73 -6.24
C ASP A 7 -20.43 -2.46 -5.50
N VAL A 8 -19.63 -1.74 -4.71
CA VAL A 8 -18.57 -2.36 -3.87
C VAL A 8 -19.17 -3.30 -2.82
N ILE A 9 -20.24 -2.90 -2.14
CA ILE A 9 -20.90 -3.77 -1.13
C ILE A 9 -21.49 -5.03 -1.78
N ALA A 10 -22.13 -4.90 -2.95
CA ALA A 10 -22.65 -6.05 -3.68
C ALA A 10 -21.52 -7.03 -4.05
N ARG A 11 -20.39 -6.50 -4.56
CA ARG A 11 -19.22 -7.32 -4.91
C ARG A 11 -18.57 -7.97 -3.70
N ILE A 12 -18.58 -7.32 -2.53
CA ILE A 12 -18.16 -7.93 -1.27
C ILE A 12 -19.03 -9.14 -0.94
N GLY A 13 -20.36 -9.01 -1.04
CA GLY A 13 -21.28 -10.13 -0.80
C GLY A 13 -21.04 -11.31 -1.74
N GLU A 14 -20.81 -11.05 -3.02
CA GLU A 14 -20.47 -12.09 -4.00
C GLU A 14 -19.16 -12.81 -3.66
N THR A 15 -18.10 -12.06 -3.37
CA THR A 15 -16.77 -12.61 -3.10
C THR A 15 -16.70 -13.34 -1.75
N ASP A 16 -17.46 -12.90 -0.75
CA ASP A 16 -17.61 -13.60 0.52
C ASP A 16 -18.36 -14.93 0.35
N GLN A 17 -19.35 -14.99 -0.55
CA GLN A 17 -20.04 -16.23 -0.88
C GLN A 17 -19.12 -17.20 -1.65
N LEU A 18 -18.29 -16.69 -2.57
CA LEU A 18 -17.30 -17.48 -3.31
C LEU A 18 -16.25 -18.09 -2.38
N TYR A 19 -15.83 -17.39 -1.32
CA TYR A 19 -14.87 -17.91 -0.35
C TYR A 19 -15.34 -19.21 0.31
N LEU A 20 -16.66 -19.39 0.49
CA LEU A 20 -17.22 -20.62 1.06
C LEU A 20 -17.04 -21.84 0.15
N SER A 21 -16.83 -21.64 -1.15
CA SER A 21 -16.63 -22.72 -2.12
C SER A 21 -15.18 -22.84 -2.62
N SER A 22 -14.40 -21.75 -2.58
CA SER A 22 -13.00 -21.74 -3.01
C SER A 22 -12.23 -20.64 -2.27
N ASP A 23 -11.32 -21.05 -1.40
CA ASP A 23 -10.39 -20.12 -0.74
C ASP A 23 -9.08 -20.06 -1.54
N THR A 24 -8.89 -18.97 -2.26
CA THR A 24 -7.68 -18.73 -3.07
C THR A 24 -7.06 -17.39 -2.67
N PRO A 25 -5.72 -17.27 -2.73
CA PRO A 25 -5.04 -16.02 -2.42
C PRO A 25 -5.44 -14.87 -3.37
N GLU A 26 -5.84 -15.15 -4.60
CA GLU A 26 -6.40 -14.18 -5.54
C GLU A 26 -7.75 -13.64 -5.06
N LEU A 27 -8.63 -14.53 -4.60
CA LEU A 27 -9.92 -14.12 -4.04
C LEU A 27 -9.73 -13.33 -2.75
N ALA A 28 -8.79 -13.72 -1.89
CA ALA A 28 -8.48 -12.96 -0.68
C ALA A 28 -7.94 -11.55 -1.00
N LEU A 29 -7.10 -11.43 -2.03
CA LEU A 29 -6.62 -10.13 -2.53
C LEU A 29 -7.78 -9.24 -3.01
N GLU A 30 -8.69 -9.79 -3.83
CA GLU A 30 -9.87 -9.06 -4.30
C GLU A 30 -10.76 -8.62 -3.13
N ARG A 31 -11.07 -9.54 -2.22
CA ARG A 31 -11.88 -9.26 -1.03
C ARG A 31 -11.27 -8.13 -0.20
N ALA A 32 -9.96 -8.15 0.02
CA ALA A 32 -9.26 -7.11 0.75
C ALA A 32 -9.27 -5.77 0.03
N ASP A 33 -9.04 -5.74 -1.29
CA ASP A 33 -9.11 -4.48 -2.07
C ASP A 33 -10.48 -3.83 -1.96
N LEU A 34 -11.57 -4.60 -2.06
CA LEU A 34 -12.93 -4.08 -1.90
C LEU A 34 -13.13 -3.41 -0.53
N ARG A 35 -12.57 -3.97 0.55
CA ARG A 35 -12.59 -3.32 1.87
C ARG A 35 -11.77 -2.03 1.87
N LEU A 36 -10.60 -2.02 1.24
CA LEU A 36 -9.80 -0.78 1.11
C LEU A 36 -10.52 0.30 0.29
N GLN A 37 -11.31 -0.08 -0.72
CA GLN A 37 -12.18 0.85 -1.44
C GLN A 37 -13.25 1.44 -0.51
N LEU A 38 -13.88 0.63 0.34
CA LEU A 38 -14.83 1.14 1.35
C LEU A 38 -14.18 2.10 2.37
N VAL A 39 -12.90 1.91 2.72
CA VAL A 39 -12.16 2.86 3.57
C VAL A 39 -12.08 4.24 2.90
N MET A 40 -11.82 4.27 1.59
CA MET A 40 -11.75 5.51 0.82
C MET A 40 -13.11 6.17 0.63
N LEU A 41 -14.18 5.38 0.50
CA LEU A 41 -15.55 5.86 0.32
C LEU A 41 -16.24 6.28 1.63
N SER A 42 -15.88 5.69 2.76
CA SER A 42 -16.48 6.02 4.05
C SER A 42 -15.96 7.36 4.58
N HIS A 43 -16.86 8.12 5.18
CA HIS A 43 -16.55 9.35 5.94
C HIS A 43 -16.60 9.13 7.45
N ILE A 44 -16.87 7.90 7.90
CA ILE A 44 -16.99 7.55 9.31
C ILE A 44 -15.72 6.81 9.73
N ARG A 45 -14.93 7.44 10.59
CA ARG A 45 -13.64 6.90 11.06
C ARG A 45 -13.75 5.47 11.63
N GLN A 46 -14.82 5.17 12.35
CA GLN A 46 -15.02 3.83 12.92
C GLN A 46 -15.22 2.76 11.83
N GLU A 47 -15.97 3.07 10.78
CA GLU A 47 -16.15 2.17 9.63
C GLU A 47 -14.83 2.00 8.88
N GLN A 48 -14.11 3.09 8.62
CA GLN A 48 -12.78 3.05 7.99
C GLN A 48 -11.82 2.13 8.75
N VAL A 49 -11.77 2.25 10.07
CA VAL A 49 -10.94 1.38 10.91
C VAL A 49 -11.40 -0.07 10.84
N HIS A 50 -12.72 -0.32 10.85
CA HIS A 50 -13.26 -1.68 10.74
C HIS A 50 -12.88 -2.34 9.41
N PHE A 51 -13.13 -1.67 8.28
CA PHE A 51 -12.78 -2.19 6.95
C PHE A 51 -11.26 -2.39 6.79
N LEU A 52 -10.44 -1.51 7.36
CA LEU A 52 -8.98 -1.71 7.37
C LEU A 52 -8.57 -2.97 8.13
N GLN A 53 -9.18 -3.23 9.29
CA GLN A 53 -8.89 -4.43 10.07
C GLN A 53 -9.29 -5.69 9.29
N GLU A 54 -10.45 -5.70 8.66
CA GLU A 54 -10.88 -6.80 7.80
C GLU A 54 -9.90 -7.03 6.64
N ALA A 55 -9.51 -5.98 5.92
CA ALA A 55 -8.57 -6.06 4.81
C ALA A 55 -7.21 -6.63 5.25
N ILE A 56 -6.68 -6.15 6.39
CA ILE A 56 -5.41 -6.62 6.95
C ILE A 56 -5.47 -8.12 7.27
N VAL A 57 -6.53 -8.56 7.96
CA VAL A 57 -6.69 -9.99 8.32
C VAL A 57 -6.73 -10.86 7.07
N LEU A 58 -7.51 -10.48 6.06
CA LEU A 58 -7.59 -11.23 4.79
C LEU A 58 -6.23 -11.35 4.11
N LEU A 59 -5.48 -10.26 4.04
CA LEU A 59 -4.16 -10.22 3.38
C LEU A 59 -3.10 -11.00 4.18
N GLU A 60 -3.10 -10.90 5.51
CA GLU A 60 -2.18 -11.67 6.36
C GLU A 60 -2.45 -13.17 6.28
N GLN A 61 -3.72 -13.58 6.35
CA GLN A 61 -4.10 -14.99 6.23
C GLN A 61 -3.71 -15.56 4.87
N ALA A 62 -4.02 -14.85 3.77
CA ALA A 62 -3.69 -15.31 2.43
C ALA A 62 -2.18 -15.52 2.20
N ARG A 63 -1.34 -14.67 2.82
CA ARG A 63 0.13 -14.76 2.73
C ARG A 63 0.72 -15.96 3.49
N ILE A 64 0.00 -16.53 4.45
CA ILE A 64 0.50 -17.60 5.33
C ILE A 64 -0.19 -18.94 5.02
N ALA A 65 -1.44 -18.93 4.59
CA ALA A 65 -2.25 -20.14 4.39
C ALA A 65 -1.87 -20.97 3.17
N ASN A 66 -1.12 -20.41 2.21
CA ASN A 66 -0.78 -21.07 0.96
C ASN A 66 0.72 -21.41 0.92
N ASP A 67 1.04 -22.70 0.96
CA ASP A 67 2.42 -23.21 0.95
C ASP A 67 3.13 -22.95 -0.39
N GLU A 68 2.38 -22.88 -1.49
CA GLU A 68 2.89 -22.56 -2.83
C GLU A 68 2.08 -21.42 -3.45
N MET A 69 2.76 -20.31 -3.77
CA MET A 69 2.14 -19.14 -4.39
C MET A 69 3.10 -18.54 -5.43
N PRO A 70 2.60 -18.10 -6.60
CA PRO A 70 3.41 -17.32 -7.53
C PRO A 70 4.00 -16.09 -6.84
N LEU A 71 5.30 -15.82 -7.06
CA LEU A 71 5.99 -14.68 -6.46
C LEU A 71 5.25 -13.35 -6.74
N SER A 72 4.70 -13.17 -7.94
CA SER A 72 3.92 -11.99 -8.32
C SER A 72 2.71 -11.77 -7.40
N LEU A 73 1.96 -12.83 -7.09
CA LEU A 73 0.82 -12.75 -6.20
C LEU A 73 1.24 -12.46 -4.76
N TYR A 74 2.35 -13.06 -4.31
CA TYR A 74 2.90 -12.78 -2.98
C TYR A 74 3.35 -11.33 -2.83
N LEU A 75 3.98 -10.76 -3.87
CA LEU A 75 4.33 -9.34 -3.91
C LEU A 75 3.08 -8.46 -3.87
N ASN A 76 2.04 -8.80 -4.63
CA ASN A 76 0.78 -8.05 -4.63
C ASN A 76 0.11 -8.06 -3.25
N LEU A 77 -0.03 -9.22 -2.61
CA LEU A 77 -0.57 -9.31 -1.25
C LEU A 77 0.26 -8.47 -0.26
N SER A 78 1.59 -8.51 -0.37
CA SER A 78 2.48 -7.75 0.51
C SER A 78 2.37 -6.23 0.30
N LEU A 79 2.21 -5.79 -0.95
CA LEU A 79 1.97 -4.38 -1.30
C LEU A 79 0.61 -3.89 -0.82
N TYR A 80 -0.43 -4.68 -0.99
CA TYR A 80 -1.77 -4.36 -0.48
C TYR A 80 -1.80 -4.30 1.05
N LEU A 81 -1.07 -5.19 1.73
CA LEU A 81 -0.96 -5.18 3.18
C LEU A 81 -0.21 -3.93 3.65
N ALA A 82 0.88 -3.56 2.98
CA ALA A 82 1.59 -2.31 3.22
C ALA A 82 0.71 -1.08 2.99
N LYS A 83 -0.09 -1.05 1.91
CA LYS A 83 -1.08 -0.01 1.63
C LYS A 83 -2.08 0.11 2.77
N ALA A 84 -2.66 -1.00 3.22
CA ALA A 84 -3.61 -1.03 4.33
C ALA A 84 -3.00 -0.44 5.62
N TYR A 85 -1.76 -0.83 5.97
CA TYR A 85 -1.07 -0.26 7.13
C TYR A 85 -0.75 1.22 6.97
N MET A 86 -0.35 1.69 5.79
CA MET A 86 -0.11 3.12 5.58
C MET A 86 -1.41 3.93 5.62
N MET A 87 -2.53 3.40 5.14
CA MET A 87 -3.85 4.00 5.34
C MET A 87 -4.21 4.06 6.83
N TYR A 88 -3.92 3.00 7.58
CA TYR A 88 -4.14 2.97 9.04
C TYR A 88 -3.27 3.99 9.77
N PHE A 89 -2.01 4.16 9.35
CA PHE A 89 -1.13 5.23 9.78
C PHE A 89 -1.76 6.59 9.48
N GLU A 90 -2.32 6.83 8.29
CA GLU A 90 -2.90 8.13 7.96
C GLU A 90 -4.07 8.50 8.87
N LEU A 91 -4.88 7.53 9.28
CA LEU A 91 -6.00 7.74 10.21
C LEU A 91 -5.53 7.99 11.64
N THR A 92 -4.57 7.22 12.14
CA THR A 92 -4.19 7.18 13.57
C THR A 92 -2.95 7.99 13.91
N LYS A 93 -2.06 8.18 12.92
CA LYS A 93 -0.69 8.71 13.04
C LYS A 93 0.23 7.87 13.92
N GLU A 94 -0.14 6.62 14.19
CA GLU A 94 0.67 5.71 15.00
C GLU A 94 1.84 5.13 14.21
N GLN A 95 3.05 5.44 14.66
CA GLN A 95 4.31 5.10 13.96
C GLN A 95 4.53 3.59 13.76
N ARG A 96 3.90 2.74 14.58
CA ARG A 96 4.00 1.28 14.45
C ARG A 96 3.55 0.78 13.09
N PHE A 97 2.56 1.42 12.46
CA PHE A 97 2.06 0.97 11.15
C PHE A 97 3.04 1.26 10.01
N ALA A 98 3.78 2.37 10.09
CA ALA A 98 4.90 2.64 9.19
C ALA A 98 6.08 1.67 9.45
N LEU A 99 6.33 1.29 10.71
CA LEU A 99 7.32 0.26 11.04
C LEU A 99 6.94 -1.09 10.44
N ILE A 100 5.70 -1.54 10.60
CA ILE A 100 5.20 -2.82 10.05
C ILE A 100 5.32 -2.81 8.52
N THR A 101 4.94 -1.70 7.87
CA THR A 101 5.12 -1.52 6.42
C THR A 101 6.57 -1.76 5.98
N GLN A 102 7.55 -1.20 6.72
CA GLN A 102 8.95 -1.46 6.44
C GLN A 102 9.37 -2.91 6.68
N GLN A 103 8.87 -3.55 7.74
CA GLN A 103 9.18 -4.94 8.07
C GLN A 103 8.67 -5.90 6.98
N ILE A 104 7.51 -5.60 6.39
CA ILE A 104 6.95 -6.36 5.27
C ILE A 104 7.77 -6.16 4.00
N LEU A 105 8.09 -4.90 3.65
CA LEU A 105 8.59 -4.57 2.32
C LEU A 105 10.11 -4.58 2.17
N LYS A 106 10.89 -4.31 3.23
CA LYS A 106 12.37 -4.30 3.15
C LYS A 106 12.94 -5.63 2.66
N PRO A 107 12.48 -6.80 3.14
CA PRO A 107 12.94 -8.09 2.63
C PRO A 107 12.66 -8.28 1.13
N LEU A 108 11.63 -7.63 0.60
CA LEU A 108 11.17 -7.77 -0.78
C LEU A 108 11.80 -6.75 -1.75
N ALA A 109 12.59 -5.80 -1.23
CA ALA A 109 13.19 -4.72 -2.02
C ALA A 109 14.17 -5.18 -3.11
N HIS A 110 14.67 -6.42 -3.04
CA HIS A 110 15.54 -7.02 -4.05
C HIS A 110 14.80 -7.42 -5.33
N ASN A 111 13.47 -7.40 -5.33
CA ASN A 111 12.63 -7.70 -6.50
C ASN A 111 12.52 -6.52 -7.48
N HIS A 112 13.15 -5.37 -7.19
CA HIS A 112 13.18 -4.18 -8.05
C HIS A 112 11.79 -3.65 -8.44
N HIS A 113 10.79 -3.92 -7.61
CA HIS A 113 9.42 -3.46 -7.84
C HIS A 113 9.25 -2.00 -7.43
N VAL A 114 8.72 -1.18 -8.34
CA VAL A 114 8.60 0.28 -8.17
C VAL A 114 7.76 0.65 -6.94
N ASP A 115 6.60 0.02 -6.76
CA ASP A 115 5.72 0.30 -5.62
C ASP A 115 6.34 -0.06 -4.27
N ILE A 116 7.23 -1.06 -4.22
CA ILE A 116 7.94 -1.40 -2.99
C ILE A 116 8.82 -0.23 -2.56
N TYR A 117 9.54 0.37 -3.50
CA TYR A 117 10.37 1.54 -3.21
C TYR A 117 9.52 2.76 -2.82
N PHE A 118 8.36 2.94 -3.44
CA PHE A 118 7.42 4.00 -3.07
C PHE A 118 6.96 3.88 -1.62
N PHE A 119 6.41 2.72 -1.24
CA PHE A 119 5.90 2.51 0.12
C PHE A 119 7.01 2.52 1.17
N LEU A 120 8.22 2.05 0.84
CA LEU A 120 9.38 2.17 1.72
C LEU A 120 9.80 3.63 1.93
N ALA A 121 9.83 4.44 0.88
CA ALA A 121 10.08 5.88 0.98
C ALA A 121 9.02 6.57 1.83
N TYR A 122 7.74 6.24 1.60
CA TYR A 122 6.61 6.80 2.33
C TYR A 122 6.67 6.43 3.82
N ALA A 123 6.86 5.15 4.15
CA ALA A 123 7.00 4.70 5.53
C ALA A 123 8.23 5.31 6.23
N SER A 124 9.37 5.42 5.55
CA SER A 124 10.55 6.12 6.09
C SER A 124 10.29 7.60 6.33
N THR A 125 9.50 8.25 5.45
CA THR A 125 9.11 9.65 5.63
C THR A 125 8.21 9.83 6.86
N ALA A 126 7.20 8.96 7.01
CA ALA A 126 6.31 8.95 8.17
C ALA A 126 7.08 8.83 9.50
N LYS A 127 8.16 8.05 9.48
CA LYS A 127 9.09 7.83 10.61
C LYS A 127 10.21 8.86 10.73
N LYS A 128 10.25 9.88 9.86
CA LYS A 128 11.28 10.93 9.82
C LYS A 128 12.70 10.40 9.60
N GLU A 129 12.84 9.28 8.88
CA GLU A 129 14.12 8.66 8.54
C GLU A 129 14.66 9.25 7.24
N HIS A 130 15.28 10.43 7.30
CA HIS A 130 15.70 11.19 6.11
C HIS A 130 16.63 10.40 5.17
N ALA A 131 17.66 9.74 5.70
CA ALA A 131 18.61 8.99 4.88
C ALA A 131 17.95 7.81 4.14
N LEU A 132 17.06 7.08 4.81
CA LEU A 132 16.32 5.97 4.19
C LEU A 132 15.30 6.48 3.17
N THR A 133 14.63 7.60 3.47
CA THR A 133 13.72 8.24 2.54
C THR A 133 14.44 8.60 1.23
N GLN A 134 15.61 9.23 1.32
CA GLN A 134 16.45 9.51 0.15
C GLN A 134 16.88 8.25 -0.59
N HIS A 135 17.30 7.21 0.14
CA HIS A 135 17.71 5.94 -0.45
C HIS A 135 16.60 5.32 -1.30
N TRP A 136 15.39 5.22 -0.74
CA TRP A 136 14.25 4.61 -1.43
C TRP A 136 13.74 5.46 -2.59
N LEU A 137 13.71 6.79 -2.45
CA LEU A 137 13.31 7.67 -3.55
C LEU A 137 14.31 7.64 -4.72
N LYS A 138 15.62 7.55 -4.45
CA LYS A 138 16.62 7.36 -5.51
C LYS A 138 16.40 6.05 -6.27
N LYS A 139 16.08 4.96 -5.56
CA LYS A 139 15.74 3.67 -6.20
C LYS A 139 14.45 3.75 -7.00
N TYR A 140 13.39 4.36 -6.44
CA TYR A 140 12.12 4.55 -7.12
C TYR A 140 12.29 5.31 -8.45
N VAL A 141 12.98 6.46 -8.43
CA VAL A 141 13.22 7.29 -9.63
C VAL A 141 14.21 6.63 -10.63
N SER A 142 14.91 5.58 -10.21
CA SER A 142 15.78 4.80 -11.11
C SER A 142 15.02 3.75 -11.93
N CYS A 143 13.82 3.37 -11.52
CA CYS A 143 12.94 2.47 -12.29
C CYS A 143 12.48 3.16 -13.59
N ILE A 144 12.14 2.37 -14.61
CA ILE A 144 11.63 2.91 -15.89
C ILE A 144 10.18 3.40 -15.72
N ASP A 145 9.37 2.64 -14.99
CA ASP A 145 7.92 2.86 -14.87
C ASP A 145 7.52 3.68 -13.64
N TYR A 146 8.41 4.56 -13.16
CA TYR A 146 8.10 5.37 -11.98
C TYR A 146 7.09 6.47 -12.28
N ASP A 147 6.13 6.66 -11.37
CA ASP A 147 5.15 7.74 -11.47
C ASP A 147 5.70 9.01 -10.82
N LEU A 148 6.01 10.00 -11.66
CA LEU A 148 6.46 11.32 -11.22
C LEU A 148 5.33 12.15 -10.61
N ALA A 149 4.12 12.07 -11.16
CA ALA A 149 2.97 12.82 -10.67
C ALA A 149 2.64 12.39 -9.23
N LEU A 150 2.67 11.08 -8.97
CA LEU A 150 2.50 10.53 -7.63
C LEU A 150 3.51 11.13 -6.63
N LEU A 151 4.79 11.24 -6.98
CA LEU A 151 5.78 11.88 -6.08
C LEU A 151 5.51 13.37 -5.86
N GLN A 152 5.03 14.07 -6.88
CA GLN A 152 4.73 15.50 -6.81
C GLN A 152 3.46 15.79 -6.01
N GLU A 153 2.49 14.88 -6.01
CA GLU A 153 1.18 15.09 -5.40
C GLU A 153 1.08 14.49 -4.00
N HIS A 154 1.72 13.33 -3.76
CA HIS A 154 1.55 12.59 -2.52
C HIS A 154 1.93 13.42 -1.29
N SER A 155 1.01 13.50 -0.33
CA SER A 155 1.07 14.44 0.80
C SER A 155 2.30 14.23 1.69
N ALA A 156 2.73 12.97 1.87
CA ALA A 156 3.88 12.62 2.69
C ALA A 156 5.17 13.32 2.23
N PHE A 157 5.34 13.54 0.94
CA PHE A 157 6.57 14.11 0.39
C PHE A 157 6.55 15.64 0.31
N LYS A 158 5.52 16.32 0.83
CA LYS A 158 5.39 17.79 0.76
C LYS A 158 6.63 18.54 1.25
N LEU A 159 7.21 18.11 2.37
CA LEU A 159 8.44 18.72 2.90
C LEU A 159 9.67 18.33 2.07
N ILE A 160 9.75 17.07 1.65
CA ILE A 160 10.85 16.54 0.85
C ILE A 160 10.97 17.24 -0.51
N ARG A 161 9.85 17.62 -1.13
CA ARG A 161 9.86 18.36 -2.40
C ARG A 161 10.56 19.72 -2.32
N GLN A 162 10.70 20.28 -1.13
CA GLN A 162 11.38 21.56 -0.92
C GLN A 162 12.90 21.41 -0.82
N GLU A 163 13.39 20.19 -0.58
CA GLU A 163 14.80 19.87 -0.43
C GLU A 163 15.55 19.93 -1.77
N ASP A 164 16.76 20.49 -1.76
CA ASP A 164 17.53 20.70 -2.99
C ASP A 164 17.98 19.39 -3.63
N TRP A 165 18.29 18.38 -2.81
CA TRP A 165 18.64 17.04 -3.32
C TRP A 165 17.47 16.40 -4.08
N PHE A 166 16.23 16.66 -3.66
CA PHE A 166 15.04 16.11 -4.34
C PHE A 166 14.78 16.84 -5.66
N LYS A 167 14.90 18.18 -5.68
CA LYS A 167 14.81 18.96 -6.92
C LYS A 167 15.86 18.50 -7.94
N ALA A 168 17.09 18.24 -7.49
CA ALA A 168 18.16 17.71 -8.36
C ALA A 168 17.83 16.29 -8.85
N LEU A 169 17.30 15.42 -7.98
CA LEU A 169 16.90 14.06 -8.33
C LEU A 169 15.89 14.03 -9.48
N ILE A 170 14.86 14.88 -9.42
CA ILE A 170 13.81 14.94 -10.47
C ILE A 170 14.32 15.62 -11.75
N ARG A 171 15.11 16.70 -11.64
CA ARG A 171 15.66 17.40 -12.83
C ARG A 171 16.54 16.51 -13.70
N ASN A 172 17.35 15.65 -13.09
CA ASN A 172 18.25 14.75 -13.81
C ASN A 172 17.53 13.66 -14.64
N LYS A 173 16.20 13.56 -14.54
CA LYS A 173 15.37 12.58 -15.26
C LYS A 173 14.38 13.20 -16.24
N ALA A 174 14.24 14.53 -16.24
CA ALA A 174 13.39 15.27 -17.17
C ALA A 174 14.14 15.65 -18.48
N HIS A 175 15.30 15.02 -18.74
CA HIS A 175 16.16 15.22 -19.89
C HIS A 175 16.47 13.90 -20.59
#